data_AF-A0A645IQE0-F1
#
_entry.id   AF-A0A645IQE0-F1
#
_cell.length_a   1.000
_cell.length_b   1.000
_cell.length_c   1.000
_cell.angle_alpha   90.00
_cell.angle_beta   90.00
_cell.angle_gamma   90.00
#
_symmetry.space_group_name_H-M   'P 1'
#
loop_
_entity.id
_entity.type
_entity.pdbx_description
1 polymer ?
#
loop_
_entity_poly.entity_id
_entity_poly.type
_entity_poly.pdbx_seq_one_letter_code
_entity_poly.pdbx_strand_id
1 'polypeptide(L)' 'MTDGQIPAYEEALAVEKKSIDFYSEQLSSLEFEAEKKALSQIISEEKRHYAILEEMLKLVTRPHRWVESAEFGVREEY' A
#
# COMPACT_ATOMS: atom_id res chain seq x y z
N MET A 1 5.32 12.06 17.16
CA MET A 1 3.92 11.85 16.67
C MET A 1 3.79 10.65 15.73
N THR A 2 4.88 9.99 15.32
CA THR A 2 4.88 8.86 14.37
C THR A 2 4.79 7.46 14.99
N ASP A 3 4.99 7.32 16.31
CA ASP A 3 5.22 6.01 16.96
C ASP A 3 4.00 5.07 16.89
N GLY A 4 2.78 5.60 16.78
CA GLY A 4 1.56 4.79 16.64
C GLY A 4 1.14 4.50 15.19
N GLN A 5 1.72 5.18 14.21
CA GLN A 5 1.28 5.05 12.80
C GLN A 5 1.93 3.86 12.12
N ILE A 6 3.22 3.60 12.40
CA ILE A 6 3.95 2.46 11.82
C ILE A 6 3.28 1.12 12.17
N PRO A 7 2.97 0.82 13.45
CA PRO A 7 2.31 -0.45 13.79
C PRO A 7 0.93 -0.60 13.15
N ALA A 8 0.17 0.50 13.02
CA ALA A 8 -1.14 0.48 12.38
C ALA A 8 -1.06 0.16 10.88
N TYR A 9 -0.06 0.70 10.18
CA TYR A 9 0.18 0.37 8.77
C TYR A 9 0.65 -1.08 8.58
N GLU A 10 1.49 -1.58 9.49
CA GLU A 10 1.92 -2.99 9.48
C GLU A 10 0.75 -3.95 9.73
N GLU A 11 -0.14 -3.64 10.67
CA GLU A 11 -1.36 -4.40 10.92
C GLU A 11 -2.30 -4.37 9.71
N ALA A 12 -2.51 -3.19 9.12
CA ALA A 12 -3.33 -3.04 7.92
C ALA A 12 -2.78 -3.88 6.75
N LEU A 13 -1.46 -3.86 6.51
CA LEU A 13 -0.82 -4.71 5.50
C LEU A 13 -1.04 -6.21 5.76
N ALA A 14 -0.97 -6.63 7.02
CA ALA A 14 -1.23 -8.03 7.40
C ALA A 14 -2.69 -8.43 7.14
N VAL A 15 -3.64 -7.53 7.42
CA VAL A 15 -5.07 -7.73 7.11
C VAL A 15 -5.28 -7.85 5.60
N GLU A 16 -4.76 -6.92 4.80
CA GLU A 16 -4.91 -6.95 3.34
C GLU A 16 -4.32 -8.23 2.74
N LYS A 17 -3.13 -8.64 3.19
CA LYS A 17 -2.50 -9.88 2.73
C LYS A 17 -3.37 -11.10 3.05
N LYS A 18 -3.89 -11.18 4.28
CA LYS A 18 -4.78 -12.27 4.69
C LYS A 18 -6.06 -12.30 3.86
N SER A 19 -6.64 -11.14 3.54
CA SER A 19 -7.82 -11.03 2.66
C SER A 19 -7.50 -11.52 1.25
N ILE A 20 -6.39 -11.09 0.66
CA ILE A 20 -5.94 -11.53 -0.67
C ILE A 20 -5.78 -13.06 -0.71
N ASP A 21 -5.11 -13.65 0.27
CA ASP A 21 -4.87 -15.08 0.34
C ASP A 21 -6.21 -15.83 0.49
N PHE A 22 -7.07 -15.40 1.42
CA PHE A 22 -8.38 -16.00 1.69
C PHE A 22 -9.32 -15.97 0.48
N TYR A 23 -9.39 -14.85 -0.24
CA TYR A 23 -10.22 -14.75 -1.43
C TYR A 23 -9.63 -15.51 -2.61
N SER A 24 -8.31 -15.56 -2.74
CA SER A 24 -7.63 -16.33 -3.79
C SER A 24 -7.86 -17.83 -3.61
N GLU A 25 -7.86 -18.32 -2.37
CA GLU A 25 -8.23 -19.71 -2.05
C GLU A 25 -9.68 -20.00 -2.43
N GLN A 26 -10.63 -19.14 -2.04
CA GLN A 26 -12.05 -19.30 -2.39
C GLN A 26 -12.31 -19.26 -3.89
N LEU A 27 -11.60 -18.42 -4.64
CA LEU A 27 -11.76 -18.29 -6.09
C LEU A 27 -11.59 -19.64 -6.82
N SER A 28 -10.71 -20.50 -6.30
CA SER A 28 -10.48 -21.85 -6.86
C SER A 28 -11.68 -22.80 -6.70
N SER A 29 -12.57 -22.51 -5.75
CA SER A 29 -13.74 -23.33 -5.42
C SER A 29 -15.05 -22.85 -6.04
N LEU A 30 -15.04 -21.67 -6.68
CA LEU A 30 -16.23 -21.11 -7.33
C LEU A 30 -16.50 -21.77 -8.68
N GLU A 31 -17.76 -22.10 -8.95
CA GLU A 31 -18.18 -22.71 -10.21
C GLU A 31 -18.75 -21.68 -11.19
N PHE A 32 -19.42 -20.64 -10.69
CA PHE A 32 -20.11 -19.66 -11.51
C PHE A 32 -19.18 -18.51 -11.95
N GLU A 33 -19.14 -18.25 -13.25
CA GLU A 33 -18.28 -17.20 -13.84
C GLU A 33 -18.61 -15.79 -13.31
N ALA A 34 -19.87 -15.51 -12.98
CA ALA A 34 -20.27 -14.24 -12.39
C ALA A 34 -19.63 -14.02 -11.01
N GLU A 35 -19.59 -15.07 -10.18
CA GLU A 35 -18.98 -15.03 -8.84
C GLU A 35 -17.46 -14.93 -8.94
N LYS A 36 -16.84 -15.71 -9.84
CA LYS A 36 -15.39 -15.62 -10.11
C LYS A 36 -15.00 -14.20 -10.52
N LYS A 37 -15.79 -13.57 -11.40
CA LYS A 37 -15.55 -12.19 -11.83
C LYS A 37 -15.64 -11.21 -10.66
N ALA A 38 -16.71 -11.31 -9.86
CA ALA A 38 -16.88 -10.44 -8.70
C ALA A 38 -15.75 -10.62 -7.68
N LEU A 39 -15.38 -11.86 -7.34
CA LEU A 39 -14.33 -12.14 -6.38
C LEU A 39 -12.95 -11.73 -6.91
N SER A 40 -12.70 -11.90 -8.21
CA SER A 40 -11.46 -11.41 -8.85
C SER A 40 -11.34 -9.88 -8.78
N GLN A 41 -12.46 -9.16 -8.90
CA GLN A 41 -12.47 -7.70 -8.71
C GLN A 41 -12.14 -7.32 -7.27
N ILE A 42 -12.70 -8.00 -6.28
CA ILE A 42 -12.39 -7.79 -4.86
C ILE A 42 -10.89 -8.01 -4.61
N ILE A 43 -10.33 -9.15 -5.06
CA ILE A 43 -8.89 -9.45 -4.92
C ILE A 43 -8.02 -8.34 -5.57
N SER A 44 -8.44 -7.79 -6.70
CA SER A 44 -7.73 -6.70 -7.37
C SER A 44 -7.72 -5.42 -6.52
N GLU A 45 -8.84 -5.09 -5.87
CA GLU A 45 -8.91 -3.92 -4.99
C GLU A 45 -8.06 -4.12 -3.73
N GLU A 46 -8.07 -5.29 -3.08
CA GLU A 46 -7.21 -5.52 -1.91
C GLU A 46 -5.72 -5.47 -2.25
N LYS A 47 -5.33 -5.95 -3.44
CA LYS A 47 -3.94 -5.78 -3.93
C LYS A 47 -3.58 -4.31 -4.12
N ARG A 48 -4.52 -3.49 -4.58
CA ARG A 48 -4.34 -2.04 -4.70
C ARG A 48 -4.21 -1.39 -3.32
N HIS A 49 -5.05 -1.76 -2.36
CA HIS A 49 -4.97 -1.30 -0.98
C HIS A 49 -3.61 -1.65 -0.35
N TYR A 50 -3.17 -2.90 -0.48
CA TYR A 50 -1.87 -3.36 -0.01
C TYR A 50 -0.73 -2.51 -0.58
N ALA A 51 -0.71 -2.27 -1.90
CA ALA A 51 0.33 -1.47 -2.53
C ALA A 51 0.36 -0.03 -2.01
N ILE A 52 -0.81 0.59 -1.80
CA ILE A 52 -0.90 1.95 -1.25
C ILE A 52 -0.38 1.99 0.19
N LEU A 53 -0.80 1.05 1.04
CA LEU A 53 -0.35 0.97 2.43
C LEU A 53 1.16 0.71 2.52
N GLU A 54 1.72 -0.09 1.62
CA GLU A 54 3.15 -0.36 1.57
C GLU A 54 3.93 0.92 1.23
N GLU A 55 3.46 1.71 0.25
CA GLU A 55 4.06 3.00 -0.08
C GLU A 55 3.93 4.02 1.06
N MET A 56 2.78 4.07 1.74
CA MET A 56 2.59 4.91 2.92
C MET A 56 3.56 4.53 4.05
N LEU A 57 3.71 3.23 4.32
CA LEU A 57 4.66 2.73 5.32
C LEU A 57 6.09 3.13 4.93
N LYS A 58 6.50 3.00 3.66
CA LYS A 58 7.82 3.44 3.18
C LYS A 58 8.03 4.94 3.38
N LEU A 59 7.01 5.78 3.19
CA LEU A 59 7.11 7.23 3.40
C LEU A 59 7.27 7.60 4.88
N VAL A 60 6.55 6.90 5.76
CA VAL A 60 6.57 7.18 7.21
C VAL A 60 7.79 6.58 7.90
N THR A 61 8.31 5.45 7.41
CA THR A 61 9.50 4.78 7.97
C THR A 61 10.82 5.33 7.45
N ARG A 62 10.82 6.11 6.36
CA ARG A 62 12.02 6.81 5.88
C ARG A 62 12.22 8.10 6.68
N PRO A 63 13.27 8.20 7.52
CA PRO A 63 13.58 9.44 8.21
C PRO A 63 14.09 10.44 7.16
N HIS A 64 13.23 11.38 6.77
CA HIS A 64 13.54 12.61 6.04
C HIS A 64 14.65 12.45 4.99
N ARG A 65 14.34 11.86 3.82
CA ARG A 65 15.15 12.14 2.63
C ARG A 65 15.03 13.64 2.42
N TRP A 66 16.13 14.35 2.66
CA TRP A 66 16.28 15.75 2.39
C TRP A 66 15.67 15.99 1.01
N VAL A 67 14.57 16.73 0.97
CA VAL A 67 14.25 17.52 -0.21
C VAL A 67 15.38 18.54 -0.23
N GLU A 68 16.53 18.15 -0.80
CA GLU A 68 17.46 19.10 -1.35
C GLU A 68 16.66 19.80 -2.44
N SER A 69 15.99 20.85 -1.99
CA SER A 69 15.53 21.94 -2.80
C SER A 69 16.76 22.38 -3.58
N ALA A 70 16.94 21.84 -4.78
CA ALA A 70 17.81 22.36 -5.80
C ALA A 70 17.26 23.70 -6.36
N GLU A 71 16.58 24.48 -5.51
CA GLU A 71 16.03 25.82 -5.81
C GLU A 71 16.59 26.90 -4.88
N PHE A 72 17.62 26.60 -4.07
CA PHE A 72 18.44 27.63 -3.41
C PHE A 72 19.92 27.46 -3.77
N GLY A 73 20.20 27.37 -5.07
CA GLY A 73 21.52 27.75 -5.58
C GLY A 73 21.76 29.22 -5.25
N VAL A 74 22.89 29.53 -4.61
CA VAL A 74 23.33 30.90 -4.32
C VAL A 74 23.17 31.76 -5.59
N ARG A 75 22.40 32.85 -5.51
CA ARG A 75 22.39 33.85 -6.57
C ARG A 75 23.74 34.57 -6.52
N GLU A 76 24.55 34.43 -7.57
CA GLU A 76 25.68 35.35 -7.74
C GLU A 76 25.15 36.75 -8.06
N GLU A 77 25.59 37.73 -7.29
CA GLU A 77 25.44 39.14 -7.64
C GLU A 77 26.36 39.45 -8.83
N TYR A 78 25.78 39.87 -9.95
CA TYR A 78 26.44 40.64 -10.99
C TYR A 78 25.58 41.86 -11.34
#